data_AF-A0AAU6ELS6-F1
#
_entry.id   AF-A0AAU6ELS6-F1
#
_cell.length_a   1.000
_cell.length_b   1.000
_cell.length_c   1.000
_cell.angle_alpha   90.00
_cell.angle_beta   90.00
_cell.angle_gamma   90.00
#
_symmetry.space_group_name_H-M   'P 1'
#
loop_
_entity.id
_entity.type
_entity.pdbx_description
1 polymer ?
#
loop_
_entity_poly.entity_id
_entity_poly.type
_entity_poly.pdbx_seq_one_letter_code
_entity_poly.pdbx_strand_id
1 'polypeptide(L)'
;MGRAAEILGVTPAFLRNLGAAKLIEPQRSEGGHRRYSRYQLRLAARARELLDQGTALEAACRIIILEDQLAEALRINTELQHHRDRHQPGNASRRSA
;
A
#
# COMPACT_ATOMS: atom_id res chain seq x y z
N MET A 1 -16.60 8.43 11.38
CA MET A 1 -16.83 7.01 11.02
C MET A 1 -17.79 6.88 9.85
N GLY A 2 -19.04 7.38 9.97
CA GLY A 2 -20.06 7.27 8.93
C GLY A 2 -19.60 7.77 7.56
N ARG A 3 -19.05 9.00 7.50
CA ARG A 3 -18.65 9.62 6.23
C ARG A 3 -17.67 8.80 5.37
N ALA A 4 -16.63 8.21 5.98
CA ALA A 4 -15.65 7.41 5.24
C ALA A 4 -16.25 6.08 4.75
N ALA A 5 -17.10 5.47 5.58
CA ALA A 5 -17.81 4.24 5.24
C ALA A 5 -18.84 4.48 4.11
N GLU A 6 -19.59 5.57 4.19
CA GLU A 6 -20.55 6.03 3.17
C GLU A 6 -19.88 6.29 1.83
N ILE A 7 -18.78 7.07 1.81
CA ILE A 7 -18.05 7.39 0.57
C ILE A 7 -17.57 6.12 -0.14
N LEU A 8 -17.16 5.11 0.64
CA LEU A 8 -16.64 3.85 0.11
C LEU A 8 -17.73 2.78 -0.10
N GLY A 9 -18.99 3.06 0.24
CA GLY A 9 -20.06 2.05 0.17
C GLY A 9 -19.84 0.84 1.08
N VAL A 10 -19.06 0.99 2.15
CA VAL A 10 -18.73 -0.09 3.09
C VAL A 10 -19.37 0.13 4.45
N THR A 11 -19.41 -0.91 5.28
CA THR A 11 -19.89 -0.76 6.66
C THR A 11 -18.81 -0.13 7.56
N PRO A 12 -19.19 0.60 8.62
CA PRO A 12 -18.23 1.01 9.64
C PRO A 12 -17.51 -0.18 10.31
N ALA A 13 -18.14 -1.36 10.33
CA ALA A 13 -17.53 -2.60 10.83
C ALA A 13 -16.36 -3.05 9.95
N PHE A 14 -16.51 -2.98 8.63
CA PHE A 14 -15.44 -3.28 7.68
C PHE A 14 -14.19 -2.42 7.96
N LEU A 15 -14.35 -1.10 8.10
CA LEU A 15 -13.23 -0.20 8.42
C LEU A 15 -12.60 -0.47 9.81
N ARG A 16 -13.36 -1.04 10.76
CA ARG A 16 -12.80 -1.49 12.04
C ARG A 16 -11.98 -2.76 11.86
N ASN A 17 -12.48 -3.72 11.08
CA ASN A 17 -11.80 -4.99 10.82
C ASN A 17 -10.47 -4.77 10.08
N LEU A 18 -10.45 -3.87 9.08
CA LEU A 18 -9.20 -3.47 8.42
C LEU A 18 -8.18 -2.86 9.41
N GLY A 19 -8.66 -2.09 10.38
CA GLY A 19 -7.81 -1.54 11.44
C GLY A 19 -7.28 -2.62 12.39
N ALA A 20 -8.10 -3.61 12.74
CA ALA A 20 -7.67 -4.75 13.55
C ALA A 20 -6.61 -5.60 12.82
N ALA A 21 -6.74 -5.75 11.49
CA ALA A 21 -5.76 -6.40 10.64
C ALA A 21 -4.51 -5.54 10.34
N LYS A 22 -4.40 -4.34 10.95
CA LYS A 22 -3.29 -3.38 10.76
C LYS A 22 -3.07 -2.91 9.31
N LEU A 23 -4.07 -3.09 8.44
CA LEU A 23 -4.00 -2.56 7.08
C LEU A 23 -4.14 -1.02 7.06
N ILE A 24 -4.92 -0.49 8.00
CA ILE A 24 -5.12 0.95 8.16
C ILE A 24 -4.98 1.36 9.63
N GLU A 25 -4.33 2.49 9.86
CA GLU A 25 -4.10 3.04 11.20
C GLU A 25 -4.72 4.44 11.31
N PRO A 26 -6.04 4.52 11.56
CA PRO A 26 -6.73 5.80 11.64
C PRO A 26 -6.21 6.65 12.79
N GLN A 27 -5.93 7.91 12.50
CA GLN A 27 -5.67 8.92 13.52
C GLN A 27 -6.96 9.24 14.28
N ARG A 28 -6.84 9.59 15.55
CA ARG A 28 -7.99 10.06 16.35
C ARG A 28 -7.94 11.58 16.43
N SER A 29 -9.05 12.23 16.11
CA SER A 29 -9.22 13.65 16.43
C SER A 29 -9.41 13.85 17.93
N GLU A 30 -9.27 15.07 18.41
CA GLU A 30 -9.57 15.46 19.80
C GLU A 30 -10.97 15.01 20.25
N GLY A 31 -11.98 15.09 19.37
CA GLY A 31 -13.34 14.58 19.62
C GLY A 31 -13.53 13.05 19.53
N GLY A 32 -12.44 12.26 19.51
CA GLY A 32 -12.50 10.78 19.51
C GLY A 32 -12.85 10.11 18.16
N HIS A 33 -13.19 10.89 17.13
CA HIS A 33 -13.50 10.36 15.80
C HIS A 33 -12.24 9.88 15.07
N ARG A 34 -12.35 8.73 14.39
CA ARG A 34 -11.29 8.24 13.50
C ARG A 34 -11.26 9.04 12.21
N ARG A 35 -10.06 9.46 11.83
CA ARG A 35 -9.69 10.13 10.60
C ARG A 35 -8.82 9.20 9.80
N TYR A 36 -9.17 9.06 8.53
CA TYR A 36 -8.46 8.23 7.58
C TYR A 36 -7.74 9.13 6.59
N SER A 37 -6.48 8.83 6.31
CA SER A 37 -5.77 9.51 5.23
C SER A 37 -6.35 9.08 3.88
N ARG A 38 -6.09 9.88 2.83
CA ARG A 38 -6.49 9.50 1.47
C ARG A 38 -5.88 8.17 1.04
N TYR A 39 -4.67 7.86 1.50
CA TYR A 39 -4.03 6.56 1.25
C TYR A 39 -4.82 5.42 1.91
N GLN A 40 -5.18 5.55 3.18
CA GLN A 40 -5.95 4.53 3.89
C GLN A 40 -7.32 4.27 3.26
N LEU A 41 -7.97 5.30 2.72
CA LEU A 41 -9.22 5.12 1.99
C LEU A 41 -9.03 4.36 0.67
N ARG A 42 -7.90 4.56 -0.04
CA ARG A 42 -7.55 3.75 -1.21
C ARG A 42 -7.30 2.28 -0.84
N LEU A 43 -6.59 2.02 0.26
CA LEU A 43 -6.37 0.65 0.74
C LEU A 43 -7.69 -0.03 1.11
N ALA A 44 -8.60 0.69 1.76
CA ALA A 44 -9.93 0.16 2.11
C ALA A 44 -10.78 -0.15 0.86
N ALA A 45 -10.72 0.69 -0.17
CA ALA A 45 -11.37 0.43 -1.46
C ALA A 45 -10.81 -0.84 -2.13
N ARG A 46 -9.48 -0.96 -2.21
CA ARG A 46 -8.81 -2.15 -2.77
C ARG A 46 -9.15 -3.42 -2.00
N ALA A 47 -9.18 -3.35 -0.67
CA ALA A 47 -9.59 -4.49 0.14
C ALA A 47 -11.03 -4.89 -0.18
N ARG A 48 -11.94 -3.93 -0.35
CA ARG A 48 -13.33 -4.20 -0.74
C ARG A 48 -13.41 -4.93 -2.09
N GLU A 49 -12.68 -4.47 -3.10
CA GLU A 49 -12.62 -5.12 -4.42
C GLU A 49 -12.18 -6.60 -4.31
N LEU A 50 -11.15 -6.90 -3.52
CA LEU A 50 -10.67 -8.26 -3.33
C LEU A 50 -11.71 -9.14 -2.61
N LEU A 51 -12.41 -8.59 -1.62
CA LEU A 51 -13.50 -9.32 -0.95
C LEU A 51 -14.68 -9.59 -1.88
N ASP A 52 -15.04 -8.63 -2.73
CA ASP A 52 -16.11 -8.79 -3.72
C ASP A 52 -15.75 -9.88 -4.76
N GLN A 53 -14.46 -10.13 -4.98
CA GLN A 53 -13.95 -11.25 -5.80
C GLN A 53 -13.91 -12.60 -5.04
N GLY A 54 -14.34 -12.64 -3.78
CA GLY A 54 -14.34 -13.85 -2.94
C GLY A 54 -13.08 -14.07 -2.12
N THR A 55 -12.16 -13.10 -2.08
CA THR A 55 -10.95 -13.20 -1.25
C THR A 55 -11.29 -13.00 0.24
N ALA A 56 -10.81 -13.89 1.10
CA ALA A 56 -10.95 -13.71 2.55
C ALA A 56 -10.27 -12.43 3.02
N LEU A 57 -10.82 -11.76 4.05
CA LEU A 57 -10.31 -10.48 4.56
C LEU A 57 -8.81 -10.52 4.91
N GLU A 58 -8.38 -11.55 5.62
CA GLU A 58 -6.97 -11.70 6.00
C GLU A 58 -6.05 -11.86 4.79
N ALA A 59 -6.50 -12.63 3.79
CA ALA A 59 -5.77 -12.79 2.53
C ALA A 59 -5.71 -11.47 1.76
N ALA A 60 -6.81 -10.72 1.66
CA ALA A 60 -6.85 -9.41 1.00
C ALA A 60 -5.89 -8.42 1.68
N CYS A 61 -5.91 -8.34 3.02
CA CYS A 61 -4.97 -7.50 3.77
C CYS A 61 -3.51 -7.90 3.48
N ARG A 62 -3.21 -9.21 3.47
CA ARG A 62 -1.85 -9.71 3.20
C ARG A 62 -1.39 -9.41 1.77
N ILE A 63 -2.27 -9.58 0.79
CA ILE A 63 -1.98 -9.25 -0.62
C ILE A 63 -1.60 -7.78 -0.74
N ILE A 64 -2.40 -6.88 -0.17
CA ILE A 64 -2.16 -5.43 -0.29
C ILE A 64 -0.83 -5.03 0.36
N ILE A 65 -0.51 -5.59 1.53
CA ILE A 65 0.77 -5.32 2.20
C ILE A 65 1.95 -5.79 1.32
N LEU A 66 1.83 -6.96 0.70
CA LEU A 66 2.88 -7.49 -0.19
C LEU A 66 3.01 -6.69 -1.48
N GLU A 67 1.89 -6.22 -2.06
CA GLU A 67 1.89 -5.32 -3.21
C GLU A 67 2.64 -4.01 -2.89
N ASP A 68 2.41 -3.42 -1.71
CA ASP A 68 3.09 -2.19 -1.27
C ASP A 68 4.60 -2.42 -1.05
N GLN A 69 4.96 -3.52 -0.39
CA GLN A 69 6.36 -3.92 -0.19
C GLN A 69 7.08 -4.18 -1.52
N LEU A 70 6.40 -4.83 -2.47
CA LEU A 70 6.94 -5.09 -3.80
C LEU A 70 7.18 -3.79 -4.57
N ALA A 71 6.21 -2.88 -4.54
CA ALA A 71 6.33 -1.58 -5.20
C ALA A 71 7.54 -0.79 -4.65
N GLU A 72 7.73 -0.77 -3.34
CA GLU A 72 8.86 -0.09 -2.72
C GLU A 72 10.20 -0.76 -3.05
N ALA A 73 10.26 -2.10 -3.01
CA ALA A 73 11.47 -2.83 -3.39
C ALA A 73 11.87 -2.57 -4.85
N LEU A 74 10.89 -2.52 -5.76
CA LEU A 74 11.13 -2.20 -7.18
C LEU A 74 11.64 -0.75 -7.36
N ARG A 75 11.09 0.20 -6.59
CA ARG A 75 11.55 1.60 -6.60
C ARG A 75 13.01 1.71 -6.17
N ILE A 76 13.35 1.10 -5.03
CA ILE A 76 14.72 1.09 -4.51
C ILE A 76 15.68 0.43 -5.51
N ASN A 77 15.30 -0.71 -6.10
CA ASN A 77 16.12 -1.40 -7.08
C ASN A 77 16.40 -0.52 -8.31
N THR A 78 15.38 0.20 -8.80
CA THR A 78 15.52 1.12 -9.93
C THR A 78 16.46 2.27 -9.60
N GLU A 79 16.34 2.86 -8.41
CA GLU A 79 17.25 3.91 -7.93
C GLU A 79 18.69 3.41 -7.83
N LEU A 80 18.90 2.22 -7.27
CA LEU A 80 20.22 1.59 -7.17
C LEU A 80 20.83 1.28 -8.53
N GLN A 81 20.03 0.81 -9.50
CA GLN A 81 20.48 0.61 -10.88
C GLN A 81 20.92 1.93 -11.51
N HIS A 82 20.13 3.00 -11.38
CA HIS A 82 20.51 4.32 -11.87
C HIS A 82 21.76 4.89 -11.18
N HIS A 83 21.99 4.60 -9.91
CA HIS A 83 23.24 4.96 -9.23
C HIS A 83 24.44 4.16 -9.76
N ARG A 84 24.29 2.85 -9.96
CA ARG A 84 25.33 2.00 -10.55
C ARG A 84 25.71 2.47 -11.96
N ASP A 85 24.72 2.77 -12.80
CA ASP A 85 24.94 3.23 -14.17
C ASP A 85 25.66 4.59 -14.21
N ARG A 86 25.31 5.51 -13.30
CA ARG A 86 25.99 6.80 -13.16
C ARG A 86 27.43 6.69 -12.66
N HIS A 87 27.74 5.70 -11.83
CA HIS A 87 29.08 5.48 -11.27
C HIS A 87 29.96 4.55 -12.10
N GLN A 88 29.50 4.06 -13.25
CA GLN A 88 30.29 3.23 -14.16
C GLN A 88 30.69 3.96 -15.46
N PRO A 89 31.45 5.07 -15.42
CA PRO A 89 32.15 5.54 -16.60
C PRO A 89 33.43 4.69 -16.76
N GLY A 90 33.47 3.79 -17.76
CA GLY A 90 34.75 3.25 -18.22
C GLY A 90 34.95 1.73 -18.18
N ASN A 91 33.99 0.93 -18.66
CA ASN A 91 34.31 -0.44 -19.13
C ASN A 91 34.31 -0.59 -20.66
N ALA A 92 34.33 0.52 -21.40
CA ALA A 92 34.37 0.52 -22.87
C ALA A 92 35.77 0.24 -23.47
N SER A 93 36.84 0.14 -22.66
CA SER A 93 38.23 0.10 -23.17
C SER A 93 38.98 -1.22 -22.93
N ARG A 94 38.33 -2.34 -22.57
CA ARG A 94 39.02 -3.63 -22.30
C ARG A 94 38.65 -4.79 -23.23
N ARG A 95 38.04 -4.54 -24.39
CA ARG A 95 37.63 -5.60 -25.35
C ARG A 95 38.39 -5.65 -26.68
N SER A 96 39.53 -4.96 -26.79
CA SER A 96 40.42 -5.07 -27.96
C SER A 96 41.82 -5.43 -27.49
N ALA A 97 42.06 -6.73 -27.38
CA ALA A 97 43.38 -7.38 -27.35
C ALA A 97 43.29 -8.61 -28.26
#